data_AF-A0A942NPE2-F1
#
_entry.id   AF-A0A942NPE2-F1
#
_cell.length_a   1.000
_cell.length_b   1.000
_cell.length_c   1.000
_cell.angle_alpha   90.00
_cell.angle_beta   90.00
_cell.angle_gamma   90.00
#
_symmetry.space_group_name_H-M   'P 1'
#
loop_
_entity.id
_entity.type
_entity.pdbx_description
1 polymer ?
#
loop_
_entity_poly.entity_id
_entity_poly.type
_entity_poly.pdbx_seq_one_letter_code
_entity_poly.pdbx_strand_id
1 'polypeptide(L)'
;MHSIILKRQLERRYFDLWYALYNEAPKGKIQQTESPDFIIHLNRKTAVGIEITRLVNEDIFGLNDPESEAVVKGNEFIMNYLQVLIAKKDEKYSLYQSKKFKALWLLIVLDEKSFGEKFHFPMSILNLNFESRFDKLFLLHPIKNRLFELK
;
A
#
# COMPACT_ATOMS: atom_id res chain seq x y z
N MET A 1 -6.36 -21.88 8.70
CA MET A 1 -7.61 -21.51 7.97
C MET A 1 -8.22 -20.21 8.48
N HIS A 2 -8.43 -20.03 9.80
CA HIS A 2 -9.01 -18.81 10.39
C HIS A 2 -8.23 -17.51 10.07
N SER A 3 -6.89 -17.55 10.13
CA SER A 3 -6.02 -16.39 9.84
C SER A 3 -6.14 -15.86 8.40
N ILE A 4 -6.32 -16.74 7.40
CA ILE A 4 -6.46 -16.34 5.98
C ILE A 4 -7.76 -15.57 5.74
N ILE A 5 -8.85 -15.99 6.39
CA ILE A 5 -10.15 -15.33 6.29
C ILE A 5 -10.08 -13.93 6.90
N LEU A 6 -9.45 -13.79 8.07
CA LEU A 6 -9.24 -12.50 8.73
C LEU A 6 -8.39 -11.55 7.87
N LYS A 7 -7.31 -12.07 7.25
CA LYS A 7 -6.48 -11.29 6.32
C LYS A 7 -7.30 -10.77 5.14
N ARG A 8 -8.05 -11.65 4.46
CA ARG A 8 -8.89 -11.26 3.29
C ARG A 8 -9.99 -10.27 3.64
N GLN A 9 -10.61 -10.41 4.82
CA GLN A 9 -11.59 -9.45 5.32
C GLN A 9 -10.96 -8.08 5.60
N LEU A 10 -9.77 -8.07 6.17
CA LEU A 10 -9.05 -6.83 6.46
C LEU A 10 -8.63 -6.10 5.18
N GLU A 11 -8.08 -6.83 4.20
CA GLU A 11 -7.75 -6.30 2.87
C GLU A 11 -8.98 -5.70 2.19
N ARG A 12 -10.14 -6.39 2.28
CA ARG A 12 -11.40 -5.87 1.75
C ARG A 12 -11.81 -4.54 2.40
N ARG A 13 -11.65 -4.41 3.72
CA ARG A 13 -11.94 -3.15 4.41
C ARG A 13 -11.03 -2.01 3.96
N TYR A 14 -9.75 -2.28 3.73
CA TYR A 14 -8.83 -1.27 3.21
C TYR A 14 -9.17 -0.88 1.78
N PHE A 15 -9.49 -1.86 0.93
CA PHE A 15 -9.96 -1.60 -0.42
C PHE A 15 -11.22 -0.71 -0.42
N ASP A 16 -12.24 -1.07 0.37
CA ASP A 16 -13.49 -0.32 0.43
C ASP A 16 -13.27 1.11 0.91
N LEU A 17 -12.38 1.32 1.89
CA LEU A 17 -12.04 2.65 2.37
C LEU A 17 -11.28 3.46 1.31
N TRP A 18 -10.28 2.89 0.66
CA TRP A 18 -9.59 3.54 -0.46
C TRP A 18 -10.56 3.92 -1.57
N TYR A 19 -11.45 3.02 -1.95
CA TYR A 19 -12.42 3.23 -3.02
C TYR A 19 -13.43 4.34 -2.69
N ALA A 20 -13.76 4.51 -1.40
CA ALA A 20 -14.61 5.59 -0.92
C ALA A 20 -13.87 6.95 -0.86
N LEU A 21 -12.57 6.96 -0.59
CA LEU A 21 -11.76 8.18 -0.46
C LEU A 21 -11.21 8.71 -1.78
N TYR A 22 -10.99 7.84 -2.78
CA TYR A 22 -10.44 8.23 -4.08
C TYR A 22 -11.55 8.56 -5.08
N ASN A 23 -11.83 9.85 -5.28
CA ASN A 23 -12.91 10.31 -6.17
C ASN A 23 -12.74 9.82 -7.63
N GLU A 24 -11.49 9.66 -8.08
CA GLU A 24 -11.15 9.18 -9.42
C GLU A 24 -10.99 7.65 -9.49
N ALA A 25 -11.45 6.91 -8.46
CA ALA A 25 -11.39 5.46 -8.47
C ALA A 25 -12.16 4.90 -9.67
N PRO A 26 -11.57 3.95 -10.42
CA PRO A 26 -12.18 3.41 -11.62
C PRO A 26 -13.49 2.72 -11.24
N LYS A 27 -14.56 3.03 -11.96
CA LYS A 27 -15.86 2.40 -11.74
C LYS A 27 -15.93 1.10 -12.54
N GLY A 28 -16.43 0.04 -11.92
CA GLY A 28 -16.49 -1.26 -12.56
C GLY A 28 -16.86 -2.40 -11.62
N LYS A 29 -16.86 -3.62 -12.13
CA LYS A 29 -17.07 -4.82 -11.32
C LYS A 29 -15.81 -5.13 -10.54
N ILE A 30 -15.92 -5.19 -9.22
CA ILE A 30 -14.82 -5.51 -8.30
C ILE A 30 -14.75 -7.02 -8.11
N GLN A 31 -13.54 -7.57 -8.17
CA GLN A 31 -13.25 -8.98 -7.90
C GLN A 31 -12.02 -9.07 -6.99
N GLN A 32 -12.13 -9.76 -5.85
CA GLN A 32 -10.98 -10.11 -5.01
C GLN A 32 -10.28 -11.34 -5.59
N THR A 33 -8.96 -11.32 -5.71
CA THR A 33 -8.15 -12.44 -6.23
C THR A 33 -6.91 -12.67 -5.37
N GLU A 34 -6.07 -13.64 -5.72
CA GLU A 34 -4.82 -13.91 -5.00
C GLU A 34 -3.66 -13.03 -5.47
N SER A 35 -3.73 -12.49 -6.69
CA SER A 35 -2.66 -11.73 -7.33
C SER A 35 -3.19 -11.08 -8.63
N PRO A 36 -3.42 -9.75 -8.67
CA PRO A 36 -3.37 -8.81 -7.55
C PRO A 36 -4.54 -9.01 -6.58
N ASP A 37 -4.48 -8.46 -5.37
CA ASP A 37 -5.51 -8.67 -4.35
C ASP A 37 -6.92 -8.29 -4.83
N PHE A 38 -7.02 -7.23 -5.65
CA PHE A 38 -8.28 -6.83 -6.28
C PHE A 38 -8.11 -6.52 -7.76
N ILE A 39 -9.17 -6.76 -8.52
CA ILE A 39 -9.31 -6.39 -9.93
C ILE A 39 -10.61 -5.60 -10.09
N ILE A 40 -10.51 -4.44 -10.72
CA ILE A 40 -11.66 -3.62 -11.11
C ILE A 40 -11.83 -3.74 -12.63
N HIS A 41 -12.84 -4.47 -13.07
CA HIS A 41 -13.17 -4.65 -14.48
C HIS A 41 -13.90 -3.42 -15.01
N LEU A 42 -13.24 -2.64 -15.86
CA LEU A 42 -13.81 -1.46 -16.52
C LEU A 42 -14.76 -1.89 -17.65
N ASN A 43 -14.37 -2.94 -18.37
CA ASN A 43 -15.15 -3.59 -19.42
C ASN A 43 -14.61 -5.03 -19.64
N ARG A 44 -15.14 -5.75 -20.64
CA ARG A 44 -14.75 -7.14 -20.95
C ARG A 44 -13.27 -7.35 -21.30
N LYS A 45 -12.56 -6.30 -21.73
CA LYS A 45 -11.16 -6.36 -22.21
C LYS A 45 -10.19 -5.56 -21.35
N THR A 46 -10.68 -4.80 -20.38
CA THR A 46 -9.89 -3.80 -19.66
C THR A 46 -10.19 -3.86 -18.19
N ALA A 47 -9.14 -4.00 -17.39
CA ALA A 47 -9.23 -3.97 -15.94
C ALA A 47 -8.04 -3.23 -15.31
N VAL A 48 -8.23 -2.76 -14.08
CA VAL A 48 -7.19 -2.21 -13.21
C VAL A 48 -6.95 -3.20 -12.09
N GLY A 49 -5.68 -3.57 -11.87
CA GLY A 49 -5.29 -4.39 -10.72
C GLY A 49 -4.87 -3.52 -9.54
N ILE A 50 -5.27 -3.91 -8.33
CA ILE A 50 -4.91 -3.23 -7.09
C ILE A 50 -4.24 -4.26 -6.17
N GLU A 51 -2.96 -4.05 -5.88
CA GLU A 51 -2.20 -4.79 -4.87
C GLU A 51 -2.27 -4.03 -3.55
N ILE A 52 -2.48 -4.73 -2.43
CA ILE A 52 -2.50 -4.16 -1.09
C ILE A 52 -1.30 -4.65 -0.31
N THR A 53 -0.67 -3.74 0.43
CA THR A 53 0.39 -4.09 1.37
C THR A 53 0.24 -3.28 2.63
N ARG A 54 0.47 -3.92 3.78
CA ARG A 54 0.45 -3.24 5.08
C ARG A 54 1.87 -2.81 5.40
N LEU A 55 1.98 -1.61 5.94
CA LEU A 55 3.17 -1.13 6.62
C LEU A 55 2.96 -1.42 8.11
N VAL A 56 3.77 -2.30 8.72
CA VAL A 56 3.69 -2.62 10.16
C VAL A 56 4.98 -2.24 10.89
N ASN A 57 4.88 -2.00 12.19
CA ASN A 57 5.99 -1.55 13.04
C ASN A 57 7.17 -2.53 13.08
N GLU A 58 6.89 -3.83 13.15
CA GLU A 58 7.94 -4.86 13.08
C GLU A 58 8.82 -4.72 11.84
N ASP A 59 8.27 -4.18 10.75
CA ASP A 59 9.05 -3.92 9.55
C ASP A 59 9.96 -2.67 9.66
N ILE A 60 9.57 -1.68 10.46
CA ILE A 60 10.26 -0.39 10.62
C ILE A 60 11.29 -0.45 11.77
N PHE A 61 10.97 -1.12 12.89
CA PHE A 61 11.80 -1.10 14.10
C PHE A 61 12.51 -2.43 14.37
N GLY A 62 12.48 -3.38 13.43
CA GLY A 62 13.29 -4.62 13.47
C GLY A 62 14.82 -4.41 13.39
N LEU A 63 15.30 -3.16 13.44
CA LEU A 63 16.71 -2.80 13.55
C LEU A 63 16.94 -2.21 14.95
N ASN A 64 17.36 -3.05 15.89
CA ASN A 64 17.61 -2.66 17.28
C ASN A 64 18.78 -1.67 17.41
N ASP A 65 18.52 -0.44 17.86
CA ASP A 65 19.38 0.29 18.81
C ASP A 65 18.55 1.36 19.59
N PRO A 66 18.35 1.21 20.91
CA PRO A 66 17.43 2.04 21.69
C PRO A 66 17.87 3.50 21.99
N GLU A 67 19.13 3.90 21.83
CA GLU A 67 19.61 5.18 22.43
C GLU A 67 20.06 6.30 21.48
N SER A 68 20.42 6.09 20.20
CA SER A 68 21.28 7.09 19.52
C SER A 68 20.73 7.85 18.29
N GLU A 69 19.63 7.47 17.62
CA GLU A 69 19.30 8.01 16.27
C GLU A 69 17.81 8.32 15.98
N ALA A 70 16.96 8.30 17.02
CA ALA A 70 15.51 8.13 16.89
C ALA A 70 14.68 9.34 16.40
N VAL A 71 15.26 10.53 16.18
CA VAL A 71 14.48 11.72 15.77
C VAL A 71 14.93 12.29 14.41
N VAL A 72 16.21 12.17 14.05
CA VAL A 72 16.75 12.77 12.81
C VAL A 72 16.72 11.80 11.63
N LYS A 73 16.72 10.48 11.87
CA LYS A 73 16.63 9.46 10.81
C LYS A 73 15.21 9.01 10.47
N GLY A 74 14.16 9.50 11.14
CA GLY A 74 12.79 9.01 10.94
C GLY A 74 12.29 9.13 9.49
N ASN A 75 12.52 10.27 8.84
CA ASN A 75 12.05 10.51 7.48
C ASN A 75 12.84 9.69 6.45
N GLU A 76 14.17 9.77 6.48
CA GLU A 76 15.04 9.03 5.55
C GLU A 76 14.87 7.52 5.72
N PHE A 77 14.70 7.05 6.95
CA PHE A 77 14.43 5.65 7.25
C PHE A 77 13.09 5.19 6.67
N ILE A 78 11.99 5.92 6.96
CA ILE A 78 10.67 5.61 6.40
C ILE A 78 10.71 5.65 4.87
N MET A 79 11.45 6.58 4.29
CA MET A 79 11.62 6.70 2.85
C MET A 79 12.33 5.50 2.24
N ASN A 80 13.50 5.15 2.75
CA ASN A 80 14.26 3.99 2.29
C ASN A 80 13.43 2.71 2.48
N TYR A 81 12.72 2.60 3.60
CA TYR A 81 11.85 1.48 3.87
C TYR A 81 10.71 1.37 2.84
N LEU A 82 9.99 2.47 2.58
CA LEU A 82 8.92 2.49 1.57
C LEU A 82 9.47 2.13 0.18
N GLN A 83 10.63 2.66 -0.20
CA GLN A 83 11.27 2.34 -1.47
C GLN A 83 11.62 0.85 -1.57
N VAL A 84 12.16 0.24 -0.49
CA VAL A 84 12.44 -1.20 -0.43
C VAL A 84 11.15 -2.03 -0.51
N LEU A 85 10.09 -1.63 0.19
CA LEU A 85 8.80 -2.30 0.14
C LEU A 85 8.19 -2.26 -1.26
N ILE A 86 8.26 -1.11 -1.94
CA ILE A 86 7.81 -0.93 -3.32
C ILE A 86 8.63 -1.82 -4.25
N ALA A 87 9.96 -1.81 -4.15
CA ALA A 87 10.84 -2.63 -4.98
C ALA A 87 10.55 -4.14 -4.84
N LYS A 88 10.31 -4.62 -3.62
CA LYS A 88 9.89 -6.02 -3.37
C LYS A 88 8.57 -6.38 -4.05
N LYS A 89 7.66 -5.42 -4.22
CA LYS A 89 6.40 -5.63 -4.94
C LYS A 89 6.59 -5.55 -6.45
N ASP A 90 7.51 -4.72 -6.93
CA ASP A 90 7.90 -4.66 -8.35
C ASP A 90 8.52 -5.97 -8.86
N GLU A 91 9.18 -6.76 -8.01
CA GLU A 91 9.65 -8.10 -8.39
C GLU A 91 8.49 -9.03 -8.80
N LYS A 92 7.34 -8.89 -8.11
CA LYS A 92 6.11 -9.62 -8.41
C LYS A 92 5.38 -9.07 -9.64
N TYR A 93 5.81 -7.91 -10.16
CA TYR A 93 5.21 -7.26 -11.33
C TYR A 93 5.10 -8.18 -12.56
N SER A 94 6.13 -9.03 -12.74
CA SER A 94 6.22 -10.01 -13.83
C SER A 94 5.05 -11.00 -13.84
N LEU A 95 4.49 -11.35 -12.68
CA LEU A 95 3.34 -12.26 -12.56
C LEU A 95 2.04 -11.62 -13.07
N TYR A 96 1.91 -10.29 -12.94
CA TYR A 96 0.70 -9.56 -13.32
C TYR A 96 0.62 -9.25 -14.82
N GLN A 97 1.76 -9.15 -15.53
CA GLN A 97 1.78 -8.84 -16.98
C GLN A 97 0.97 -9.83 -17.84
N SER A 98 0.91 -11.10 -17.43
CA SER A 98 0.13 -12.14 -18.13
C SER A 98 -1.37 -11.81 -18.23
N LYS A 99 -1.90 -10.96 -17.36
CA LYS A 99 -3.33 -10.64 -17.25
C LYS A 99 -3.76 -9.39 -18.04
N LYS A 100 -2.84 -8.71 -18.74
CA LYS A 100 -3.10 -7.52 -19.58
C LYS A 100 -3.94 -6.44 -18.90
N PHE A 101 -3.59 -6.07 -17.66
CA PHE A 101 -4.21 -4.92 -17.02
C PHE A 101 -3.88 -3.63 -17.77
N LYS A 102 -4.82 -2.68 -17.81
CA LYS A 102 -4.57 -1.34 -18.34
C LYS A 102 -3.65 -0.54 -17.41
N ALA A 103 -3.77 -0.80 -16.12
CA ALA A 103 -2.93 -0.22 -15.08
C ALA A 103 -2.88 -1.16 -13.88
N LEU A 104 -1.79 -1.11 -13.14
CA LEU A 104 -1.58 -1.79 -11.87
C LEU A 104 -1.23 -0.76 -10.80
N TRP A 105 -2.01 -0.70 -9.72
CA TRP A 105 -1.81 0.26 -8.64
C TRP A 105 -1.42 -0.45 -7.35
N LEU A 106 -0.61 0.21 -6.52
CA LEU A 106 -0.21 -0.28 -5.20
C LEU A 106 -0.85 0.56 -4.10
N LEU A 107 -1.54 -0.09 -3.17
CA LEU A 107 -2.12 0.51 -1.98
C LEU A 107 -1.32 0.09 -0.74
N ILE A 108 -0.53 1.02 -0.22
CA ILE A 108 0.23 0.88 1.03
C ILE A 108 -0.64 1.36 2.17
N VAL A 109 -0.87 0.51 3.18
CA VAL A 109 -1.76 0.78 4.31
C VAL A 109 -0.96 0.99 5.58
N LEU A 110 -1.08 2.17 6.19
CA LEU A 110 -0.51 2.46 7.49
C LEU A 110 -1.28 1.73 8.59
N ASP A 111 -0.68 0.70 9.18
CA ASP A 111 -1.26 0.01 10.32
C ASP A 111 -0.72 0.57 11.64
N GLU A 112 -1.24 1.74 12.05
CA GLU A 112 -0.84 2.41 13.30
C GLU A 112 -1.07 1.59 14.57
N LYS A 113 -1.93 0.57 14.56
CA LYS A 113 -2.04 -0.34 15.71
C LYS A 113 -0.71 -1.05 16.01
N SER A 114 0.12 -1.21 14.98
CA SER A 114 1.46 -1.72 15.15
C SER A 114 2.42 -0.65 15.69
N PHE A 115 2.25 0.64 15.34
CA PHE A 115 3.23 1.72 15.56
C PHE A 115 3.20 2.40 16.94
N GLY A 116 2.15 2.15 17.74
CA GLY A 116 1.97 2.80 19.04
C GLY A 116 1.62 4.29 18.94
N GLU A 117 1.19 4.90 20.06
CA GLU A 117 0.61 6.26 20.07
C GLU A 117 1.61 7.38 19.71
N LYS A 118 2.91 7.09 19.68
CA LYS A 118 3.98 8.08 19.48
C LYS A 118 4.51 8.15 18.04
N PHE A 119 4.04 7.29 17.14
CA PHE A 119 4.50 7.32 15.75
C PHE A 119 3.81 8.44 14.97
N HIS A 120 4.61 9.39 14.50
CA HIS A 120 4.15 10.44 13.60
C HIS A 120 4.66 10.13 12.20
N PHE A 121 3.73 9.74 11.32
CA PHE A 121 4.07 9.54 9.92
C PHE A 121 4.39 10.89 9.26
N PRO A 122 5.61 11.09 8.73
CA PRO A 122 6.05 12.39 8.24
C PRO A 122 5.39 12.74 6.92
N MET A 123 4.64 13.84 6.91
CA MET A 123 3.94 14.32 5.71
C MET A 123 4.89 14.73 4.58
N SER A 124 6.17 14.97 4.87
CA SER A 124 7.18 15.29 3.85
C SER A 124 7.37 14.19 2.81
N ILE A 125 7.02 12.94 3.12
CA ILE A 125 7.17 11.81 2.20
C ILE A 125 6.21 11.88 1.01
N LEU A 126 5.16 12.69 1.09
CA LEU A 126 4.23 12.93 -0.01
C LEU A 126 4.86 13.72 -1.16
N ASN A 127 5.98 14.40 -0.90
CA ASN A 127 6.70 15.20 -1.90
C ASN A 127 7.87 14.43 -2.53
N LEU A 128 8.11 13.20 -2.10
CA LEU A 128 9.23 12.39 -2.56
C LEU A 128 8.78 11.52 -3.72
N ASN A 129 9.72 11.29 -4.65
CA ASN A 129 9.50 10.44 -5.82
C ASN A 129 9.99 9.04 -5.49
N PHE A 130 9.12 8.06 -5.67
CA PHE A 130 9.44 6.65 -5.51
C PHE A 130 9.60 6.00 -6.87
N GLU A 131 10.66 5.22 -7.03
CA GLU A 131 10.81 4.40 -8.23
C GLU A 131 9.88 3.19 -8.12
N SER A 132 8.95 3.05 -9.07
CA SER A 132 8.01 1.94 -9.11
C SER A 132 7.56 1.58 -10.53
N ARG A 133 7.25 0.31 -10.74
CA ARG A 133 6.57 -0.19 -11.95
C ARG A 133 5.05 -0.06 -11.89
N PHE A 134 4.48 0.22 -10.71
CA PHE A 134 3.05 0.47 -10.57
C PHE A 134 2.70 1.85 -11.15
N ASP A 135 1.58 1.95 -11.87
CA ASP A 135 1.14 3.20 -12.49
C ASP A 135 0.71 4.27 -11.47
N LYS A 136 0.27 3.82 -10.29
CA LYS A 136 -0.09 4.68 -9.16
C LYS A 136 0.29 4.04 -7.84
N LEU A 137 0.76 4.88 -6.93
CA LEU A 137 1.10 4.53 -5.57
C LEU A 137 0.19 5.28 -4.61
N PHE A 138 -0.41 4.56 -3.67
CA PHE A 138 -1.30 5.14 -2.68
C PHE A 138 -0.81 4.82 -1.28
N LEU A 139 -0.92 5.79 -0.39
CA LEU A 139 -0.77 5.62 1.04
C LEU A 139 -2.11 5.86 1.74
N LEU A 140 -2.70 4.78 2.24
CA LEU A 140 -3.93 4.82 3.01
C LEU A 140 -3.63 4.88 4.50
N HIS A 141 -4.29 5.81 5.18
CA HIS A 141 -4.30 5.94 6.62
C HIS A 141 -5.70 5.62 7.16
N PRO A 142 -5.97 4.37 7.58
CA PRO A 142 -7.33 3.93 7.89
C PRO A 142 -7.95 4.61 9.10
N ILE A 143 -7.17 4.85 10.16
CA ILE A 143 -7.68 5.47 11.40
C ILE A 143 -8.07 6.94 11.17
N LYS A 144 -7.26 7.68 10.40
CA LYS A 144 -7.49 9.10 10.09
C LYS A 144 -8.41 9.31 8.88
N ASN A 145 -8.86 8.24 8.21
CA ASN A 145 -9.61 8.30 6.94
C ASN A 145 -8.95 9.22 5.90
N ARG A 146 -7.63 9.11 5.76
CA ARG A 146 -6.86 9.89 4.78
C ARG A 146 -6.25 8.99 3.74
N LEU A 147 -6.21 9.47 2.51
CA LEU A 147 -5.56 8.84 1.39
C LEU A 147 -4.62 9.85 0.74
N PHE A 148 -3.42 9.41 0.41
CA PHE A 148 -2.45 10.19 -0.33
C PHE A 148 -2.00 9.41 -1.55
N GLU A 149 -1.86 10.09 -2.69
CA GLU A 149 -1.16 9.56 -3.85
C GLU A 149 0.31 9.94 -3.72
N LEU A 150 1.21 8.96 -3.82
CA LEU A 150 2.65 9.17 -3.79
C LEU A 150 3.16 9.39 -5.23
N LYS A 151 4.24 10.15 -5.38
CA LYS A 151 4.85 10.46 -6.67
C LYS A 151 5.96 9.49 -7.03
#